data_AF-A0A7Z1B647-F1
#
_entry.id   AF-A0A7Z1B647-F1
#
_cell.length_a   1.000
_cell.length_b   1.000
_cell.length_c   1.000
_cell.angle_alpha   90.00
_cell.angle_beta   90.00
_cell.angle_gamma   90.00
#
_symmetry.space_group_name_H-M   'P 1'
#
loop_
_entity.id
_entity.type
_entity.pdbx_description
1 polymer ?
#
loop_
_entity_poly.entity_id
_entity_poly.type
_entity_poly.pdbx_seq_one_letter_code
_entity_poly.pdbx_strand_id
1 'polypeptide(L)'
;MKQVQALRSDLFHEMETGIRSTCHLLKKVKESDWSYRPADRMRSLKELASHLTAIPEADMAIMQEKEEAAISRIEKKYSALQSADQMAEAMQKGFAAFQTYMTSLSDEEFLTKKTKPFYLDEGMTQSRWLTETLTHVFHHRAQLFNYLKQLGYDVNMFDLYL
;
A
#
# COMPACT_ATOMS: atom_id res chain seq x y z
N MET A 1 -10.43 -21.93 -15.53
CA MET A 1 -9.84 -20.92 -14.65
C MET A 1 -10.05 -19.46 -15.14
N LYS A 2 -11.06 -19.17 -15.96
CA LYS A 2 -11.40 -17.78 -16.34
C LYS A 2 -11.91 -16.95 -15.16
N GLN A 3 -12.62 -17.59 -14.23
CA GLN A 3 -13.18 -16.95 -13.05
C GLN A 3 -12.09 -16.47 -12.08
N VAL A 4 -10.99 -17.23 -11.95
CA VAL A 4 -9.84 -16.85 -11.12
C VAL A 4 -9.16 -15.61 -11.68
N GLN A 5 -8.94 -15.60 -13.00
CA GLN A 5 -8.35 -14.46 -13.69
C GLN A 5 -9.25 -13.22 -13.61
N ALA A 6 -10.58 -13.37 -13.76
CA ALA A 6 -11.54 -12.29 -13.59
C ALA A 6 -11.48 -11.69 -12.18
N LEU A 7 -11.57 -12.52 -11.14
CA LEU A 7 -11.46 -12.06 -9.75
C LEU A 7 -10.13 -11.36 -9.46
N ARG A 8 -9.01 -11.93 -9.93
CA ARG A 8 -7.68 -11.32 -9.79
C ARG A 8 -7.62 -9.96 -10.49
N SER A 9 -8.23 -9.85 -11.68
CA SER A 9 -8.32 -8.59 -12.42
C SER A 9 -9.14 -7.53 -11.67
N ASP A 10 -10.27 -7.91 -11.10
CA ASP A 10 -11.12 -6.98 -10.32
C ASP A 10 -10.39 -6.48 -9.07
N LEU A 11 -9.68 -7.36 -8.36
CA LEU A 11 -8.87 -6.97 -7.21
C LEU A 11 -7.74 -6.01 -7.60
N PHE A 12 -7.10 -6.21 -8.76
CA PHE A 12 -6.10 -5.26 -9.26
C PHE A 12 -6.70 -3.94 -9.68
N HIS A 13 -7.89 -3.93 -10.27
CA HIS A 13 -8.58 -2.70 -10.62
C HIS A 13 -8.88 -1.84 -9.38
N GLU A 14 -9.36 -2.47 -8.30
CA GLU A 14 -9.58 -1.78 -7.03
C GLU A 14 -8.25 -1.32 -6.41
N MET A 15 -7.21 -2.14 -6.48
CA MET A 15 -5.89 -1.76 -5.98
C MET A 15 -5.32 -0.57 -6.76
N GLU A 16 -5.42 -0.56 -8.09
CA GLU A 16 -5.01 0.55 -8.96
C GLU A 16 -5.75 1.84 -8.59
N THR A 17 -7.07 1.76 -8.35
CA THR A 17 -7.86 2.88 -7.85
C THR A 17 -7.31 3.38 -6.50
N GLY A 18 -6.99 2.46 -5.58
CA GLY A 18 -6.33 2.74 -4.31
C GLY A 18 -4.99 3.47 -4.44
N ILE A 19 -4.11 2.99 -5.33
CA ILE A 19 -2.80 3.59 -5.60
C ILE A 19 -2.94 4.97 -6.23
N ARG A 20 -3.72 5.09 -7.31
CA ARG A 20 -3.89 6.34 -8.08
C ARG A 20 -4.46 7.46 -7.23
N SER A 21 -5.54 7.19 -6.50
CA SER A 21 -6.14 8.16 -5.58
C SER A 21 -5.22 8.50 -4.40
N THR A 22 -4.43 7.56 -3.90
CA THR A 22 -3.41 7.85 -2.88
C THR A 22 -2.35 8.81 -3.43
N CYS A 23 -1.82 8.56 -4.62
CA CYS A 23 -0.87 9.47 -5.28
C CYS A 23 -1.46 10.86 -5.49
N HIS A 24 -2.75 10.95 -5.85
CA HIS A 24 -3.46 12.22 -5.96
C HIS A 24 -3.57 12.95 -4.63
N LEU A 25 -3.95 12.27 -3.54
CA LEU A 25 -4.00 12.86 -2.19
C LEU A 25 -2.61 13.33 -1.73
N LEU A 26 -1.55 12.55 -1.95
CA LEU A 26 -0.18 12.91 -1.59
C LEU A 26 0.25 14.21 -2.26
N LYS A 27 -0.06 14.39 -3.55
CA LYS A 27 0.28 15.59 -4.31
C LYS A 27 -0.40 16.87 -3.81
N LYS A 28 -1.46 16.74 -3.00
CA LYS A 28 -2.07 17.90 -2.33
C LYS A 28 -1.30 18.34 -1.10
N VAL A 29 -0.54 17.46 -0.45
CA VAL A 29 0.12 17.75 0.84
C VAL A 29 1.15 18.87 0.69
N LYS A 30 1.05 19.89 1.53
CA LYS A 30 2.06 20.94 1.67
C LYS A 30 3.22 20.44 2.54
N GLU A 31 4.44 20.82 2.17
CA GLU A 31 5.64 20.41 2.92
C GLU A 31 5.63 20.87 4.38
N SER A 32 4.99 22.01 4.68
CA SER A 32 4.84 22.53 6.05
C SER A 32 4.08 21.60 6.99
N ASP A 33 3.25 20.70 6.44
CA ASP A 33 2.30 19.92 7.23
C ASP A 33 2.81 18.50 7.51
N TRP A 34 4.01 18.15 7.03
CA TRP A 34 4.59 16.80 7.23
C TRP A 34 4.74 16.41 8.71
N SER A 35 4.97 17.40 9.58
CA SER A 35 5.08 17.20 11.03
C SER A 35 3.74 17.06 11.74
N TYR A 36 2.61 17.31 11.05
CA TYR A 36 1.27 17.20 11.63
C TYR A 36 1.05 15.82 12.24
N ARG A 37 0.53 15.79 13.46
CA ARG A 37 0.17 14.58 14.19
C ARG A 37 -1.18 14.82 14.87
N PRO A 38 -2.21 13.99 14.60
CA PRO A 38 -3.54 14.22 15.18
C PRO A 38 -3.63 13.90 16.67
N ALA A 39 -2.78 12.99 17.17
CA ALA A 39 -2.68 12.62 18.58
C ALA A 39 -1.33 11.96 18.88
N ASP A 40 -0.85 12.02 20.12
CA ASP A 40 0.50 11.57 20.52
C ASP A 40 0.86 10.16 20.05
N ARG A 41 -0.10 9.22 20.09
CA ARG A 41 0.11 7.81 19.72
C ARG A 41 -0.15 7.49 18.25
N MET A 42 -0.46 8.49 17.43
CA MET A 42 -0.70 8.32 16.00
C MET A 42 0.52 8.73 15.21
N ARG A 43 0.76 8.09 14.05
CA ARG A 43 1.79 8.51 13.11
C ARG A 43 1.63 9.98 12.73
N SER A 44 2.74 10.69 12.52
CA SER A 44 2.72 11.97 11.80
C SER A 44 2.24 11.77 10.36
N LEU A 45 1.86 12.85 9.68
CA LEU A 45 1.47 12.81 8.27
C LEU A 45 2.59 12.21 7.41
N LYS A 46 3.85 12.58 7.69
CA LYS A 46 5.01 12.01 7.00
C LYS A 46 5.16 10.51 7.25
N GLU A 47 5.09 10.08 8.51
CA GLU A 47 5.21 8.66 8.88
C GLU A 47 4.08 7.83 8.24
N LEU A 48 2.85 8.34 8.22
CA LEU A 48 1.72 7.69 7.59
C LEU A 48 1.89 7.61 6.06
N ALA A 49 2.31 8.69 5.41
CA ALA A 49 2.55 8.71 3.97
C ALA A 49 3.68 7.75 3.56
N SER A 50 4.79 7.74 4.29
CA SER A 50 5.89 6.79 4.09
C SER A 50 5.44 5.34 4.29
N HIS A 51 4.66 5.06 5.34
CA HIS A 51 4.10 3.71 5.58
C HIS A 51 3.19 3.28 4.43
N LEU A 52 2.19 4.10 4.09
CA LEU A 52 1.22 3.83 3.03
C LEU A 52 1.88 3.58 1.67
N THR A 53 2.88 4.41 1.31
CA THR A 53 3.60 4.26 0.04
C THR A 53 4.49 3.03 -0.02
N ALA A 54 4.96 2.53 1.13
CA ALA A 54 5.75 1.31 1.22
C ALA A 54 4.94 0.02 1.06
N ILE A 55 3.63 0.05 1.35
CA ILE A 55 2.75 -1.13 1.44
C ILE A 55 2.95 -2.11 0.27
N PRO A 56 2.88 -1.71 -1.02
CA PRO A 56 2.97 -2.69 -2.10
C PRO A 56 4.29 -3.47 -2.12
N GLU A 57 5.41 -2.83 -1.80
CA GLU A 57 6.72 -3.49 -1.79
C GLU A 57 6.98 -4.22 -0.48
N ALA A 58 6.59 -3.64 0.65
CA ALA A 58 6.75 -4.25 1.97
C ALA A 58 5.92 -5.54 2.08
N ASP A 59 4.64 -5.48 1.74
CA ASP A 59 3.75 -6.65 1.76
C ASP A 59 4.23 -7.71 0.75
N MET A 60 4.73 -7.31 -0.42
CA MET A 60 5.35 -8.24 -1.36
C MET A 60 6.52 -8.99 -0.73
N ALA A 61 7.43 -8.27 -0.06
CA ALA A 61 8.60 -8.86 0.57
C ALA A 61 8.21 -9.77 1.74
N ILE A 62 7.21 -9.39 2.53
CA ILE A 62 6.67 -10.22 3.61
C ILE A 62 6.04 -11.50 3.05
N MET A 63 5.20 -11.37 2.02
CA MET A 63 4.57 -12.49 1.32
C MET A 63 5.61 -13.44 0.70
N GLN A 64 6.75 -12.91 0.24
CA GLN A 64 7.89 -13.67 -0.25
C GLN A 64 8.80 -14.23 0.86
N GLU A 65 8.37 -14.14 2.11
CA GLU A 65 9.07 -14.65 3.30
C GLU A 65 10.52 -14.12 3.39
N LYS A 66 10.71 -12.85 3.01
CA LYS A 66 12.00 -12.19 3.21
C LYS A 66 12.25 -11.97 4.70
N GLU A 67 13.53 -12.07 5.07
CA GLU A 67 14.00 -11.79 6.43
C GLU A 67 13.58 -10.40 6.92
N GLU A 68 13.34 -10.25 8.22
CA GLU A 68 12.96 -8.99 8.87
C GLU A 68 13.93 -7.84 8.53
N ALA A 69 15.23 -8.14 8.45
CA ALA A 69 16.24 -7.16 8.05
C ALA A 69 16.03 -6.59 6.63
N ALA A 70 15.45 -7.37 5.72
CA ALA A 70 15.09 -6.89 4.38
C ALA A 70 13.86 -5.97 4.44
N ILE A 71 12.86 -6.31 5.24
CA ILE A 71 11.67 -5.47 5.46
C ILE A 71 12.07 -4.12 6.07
N SER A 72 12.93 -4.13 7.10
CA SER A 72 13.44 -2.90 7.72
C SER A 72 14.20 -2.01 6.73
N ARG A 73 14.94 -2.59 5.76
CA ARG A 73 15.59 -1.81 4.70
C ARG A 73 14.59 -1.15 3.76
N ILE A 74 13.49 -1.84 3.43
CA ILE A 74 12.40 -1.28 2.63
C ILE A 74 11.78 -0.10 3.39
N GLU A 75 11.39 -0.28 4.65
CA GLU A 75 10.80 0.79 5.46
C GLU A 75 11.70 2.02 5.58
N LYS A 76 13.01 1.82 5.81
CA LYS A 76 14.00 2.90 5.83
C LYS A 76 14.10 3.63 4.49
N LYS A 77 14.06 2.89 3.38
CA LYS A 77 14.07 3.47 2.03
C LYS A 77 12.88 4.40 1.82
N TYR A 78 11.66 4.00 2.19
CA TYR A 78 10.46 4.82 2.04
C TYR A 78 10.39 5.98 3.04
N SER A 79 10.95 5.80 4.24
CA SER A 79 11.07 6.87 5.25
C SER A 79 12.04 7.97 4.82
N ALA A 80 13.01 7.65 3.96
CA ALA A 80 13.99 8.60 3.44
C ALA A 80 13.46 9.46 2.28
N LEU A 81 12.29 9.16 1.71
CA LEU A 81 11.68 9.96 0.64
C LEU A 81 11.28 11.33 1.20
N GLN A 82 11.63 12.41 0.52
CA GLN A 82 11.48 13.78 1.04
C GLN A 82 10.21 14.46 0.52
N SER A 83 9.80 14.19 -0.73
CA SER A 83 8.65 14.85 -1.36
C SER A 83 7.48 13.92 -1.67
N ALA A 84 6.29 14.51 -1.87
CA ALA A 84 5.10 13.80 -2.31
C ALA A 84 5.30 13.11 -3.68
N ASP A 85 6.03 13.74 -4.59
CA ASP A 85 6.32 13.16 -5.91
C ASP A 85 7.21 11.92 -5.80
N GLN A 86 8.26 11.97 -4.98
CA GLN A 86 9.12 10.81 -4.70
C GLN A 86 8.31 9.65 -4.10
N MET A 87 7.40 9.95 -3.19
CA MET A 87 6.49 8.97 -2.57
C MET A 87 5.53 8.36 -3.61
N ALA A 88 4.90 9.19 -4.44
CA ALA A 88 3.99 8.73 -5.48
C ALA A 88 4.69 7.87 -6.54
N GLU A 89 5.90 8.24 -6.94
CA GLU A 89 6.72 7.45 -7.89
C GLU A 89 7.14 6.11 -7.27
N ALA A 90 7.61 6.12 -6.01
CA ALA A 90 8.02 4.90 -5.32
C ALA A 90 6.84 3.93 -5.13
N MET A 91 5.67 4.43 -4.73
CA MET A 91 4.46 3.62 -4.57
C MET A 91 4.03 2.97 -5.89
N GLN A 92 4.06 3.71 -7.00
CA GLN A 92 3.75 3.17 -8.34
C GLN A 92 4.75 2.08 -8.76
N LYS A 93 6.05 2.28 -8.52
CA LYS A 93 7.08 1.26 -8.80
C LYS A 93 6.86 0.01 -7.95
N GLY A 94 6.56 0.18 -6.66
CA GLY A 94 6.24 -0.91 -5.75
C GLY A 94 5.01 -1.69 -6.22
N PHE A 95 3.94 -0.98 -6.63
CA PHE A 95 2.73 -1.60 -7.17
C PHE A 95 2.98 -2.36 -8.47
N ALA A 96 3.74 -1.79 -9.42
CA ALA A 96 4.08 -2.47 -10.66
C ALA A 96 4.87 -3.77 -10.41
N ALA A 97 5.80 -3.77 -9.46
CA ALA A 97 6.53 -4.97 -9.04
C ALA A 97 5.60 -6.02 -8.40
N PHE A 98 4.72 -5.58 -7.50
CA PHE A 98 3.71 -6.43 -6.86
C PHE A 98 2.76 -7.08 -7.88
N GLN A 99 2.24 -6.30 -8.82
CA GLN A 99 1.38 -6.79 -9.89
C GLN A 99 2.12 -7.79 -10.79
N THR A 100 3.38 -7.50 -11.14
CA THR A 100 4.23 -8.42 -11.92
C THR A 100 4.42 -9.75 -11.19
N TYR A 101 4.71 -9.73 -9.88
CA TYR A 101 4.82 -10.95 -9.09
C TYR A 101 3.51 -11.76 -9.10
N MET A 102 2.40 -11.13 -8.74
CA MET A 102 1.11 -11.81 -8.60
C MET A 102 0.54 -12.33 -9.93
N THR A 103 0.87 -11.68 -11.04
CA THR A 103 0.46 -12.14 -12.39
C THR A 103 1.38 -13.24 -12.93
N SER A 104 2.59 -13.39 -12.40
CA SER A 104 3.48 -14.50 -12.75
C SER A 104 3.06 -15.84 -12.13
N LEU A 105 2.26 -15.81 -11.07
CA LEU A 105 1.67 -17.01 -10.46
C LEU A 105 0.64 -17.64 -11.39
N SER A 106 0.69 -18.96 -11.52
CA SER A 106 -0.39 -19.73 -12.13
C SER A 106 -1.69 -19.60 -11.30
N ASP A 107 -2.84 -19.84 -11.95
CA ASP A 107 -4.14 -19.80 -11.26
C ASP A 107 -4.22 -20.80 -10.09
N GLU A 108 -3.53 -21.95 -10.19
CA GLU A 108 -3.44 -22.93 -9.11
C GLU A 108 -2.58 -22.42 -7.94
N GLU A 109 -1.39 -21.89 -8.22
CA GLU A 109 -0.53 -21.31 -7.18
C GLU A 109 -1.20 -20.11 -6.50
N PHE A 110 -1.86 -19.25 -7.26
CA PHE A 110 -2.59 -18.11 -6.71
C PHE A 110 -3.62 -18.53 -5.65
N LEU A 111 -4.30 -19.66 -5.88
CA LEU A 111 -5.32 -20.18 -4.97
C LEU A 111 -4.76 -21.05 -3.83
N THR A 112 -3.65 -21.75 -4.04
CA THR A 112 -3.22 -22.83 -3.14
C THR A 112 -1.88 -22.58 -2.44
N LYS A 113 -0.96 -21.83 -3.06
CA LYS A 113 0.36 -21.55 -2.48
C LYS A 113 0.19 -20.69 -1.23
N LYS A 114 0.62 -21.22 -0.09
CA LYS A 114 0.64 -20.50 1.18
C LYS A 114 2.04 -20.04 1.51
N THR A 115 2.15 -18.81 2.00
CA THR A 115 3.37 -18.27 2.61
C THR A 115 3.02 -17.66 3.96
N LYS A 116 3.98 -17.67 4.88
CA LYS A 116 3.78 -17.28 6.27
C LYS A 116 4.58 -16.01 6.57
N PRO A 117 3.92 -14.91 6.97
CA PRO A 117 4.66 -13.76 7.45
C PRO A 117 5.38 -14.11 8.75
N PHE A 118 6.53 -13.50 9.00
CA PHE A 118 7.39 -13.80 10.16
C PHE A 118 6.69 -13.58 11.52
N TYR A 119 5.58 -12.85 11.56
CA TYR A 119 4.83 -12.50 12.77
C TYR A 119 3.49 -13.26 12.95
N LEU A 120 3.12 -14.18 12.05
CA LEU A 120 1.94 -15.03 12.24
C LEU A 120 2.32 -16.51 12.36
N ASP A 121 1.49 -17.25 13.08
CA ASP A 121 1.64 -18.71 13.25
C ASP A 121 1.18 -19.50 12.03
N GLU A 122 0.19 -18.98 11.29
CA GLU A 122 -0.37 -19.61 10.10
C GLU A 122 -0.12 -18.80 8.82
N GLY A 123 0.21 -19.50 7.74
CA GLY A 123 0.37 -18.91 6.41
C GLY A 123 -0.96 -18.72 5.68
N MET A 124 -0.97 -17.81 4.71
CA MET A 124 -2.15 -17.50 3.89
C MET A 124 -1.86 -17.67 2.40
N THR A 125 -2.93 -17.93 1.62
CA THR A 125 -2.83 -18.10 0.17
C THR A 125 -2.45 -16.79 -0.52
N GLN A 126 -1.90 -16.87 -1.73
CA GLN A 126 -1.55 -15.66 -2.49
C GLN A 126 -2.79 -14.80 -2.81
N SER A 127 -3.95 -15.43 -3.04
CA SER A 127 -5.23 -14.74 -3.16
C SER A 127 -5.64 -13.96 -1.91
N ARG A 128 -5.35 -14.51 -0.72
CA ARG A 128 -5.55 -13.81 0.54
C ARG A 128 -4.54 -12.68 0.72
N TRP A 129 -3.28 -12.88 0.35
CA TRP A 129 -2.27 -11.81 0.35
C TRP A 129 -2.66 -10.63 -0.55
N LEU A 130 -3.15 -10.89 -1.77
CA LEU A 130 -3.65 -9.82 -2.65
C LEU A 130 -4.80 -9.04 -1.99
N THR A 131 -5.73 -9.75 -1.37
CA THR A 131 -6.86 -9.12 -0.66
C THR A 131 -6.39 -8.33 0.55
N GLU A 132 -5.45 -8.87 1.33
CA GLU A 132 -4.86 -8.21 2.49
C GLU A 132 -4.18 -6.90 2.08
N THR A 133 -3.27 -6.94 1.10
CA THR A 133 -2.57 -5.75 0.61
C THR A 133 -3.54 -4.71 0.04
N LEU A 134 -4.58 -5.13 -0.69
CA LEU A 134 -5.65 -4.24 -1.13
C LEU A 134 -6.30 -3.53 0.07
N THR A 135 -6.75 -4.28 1.07
CA THR A 135 -7.41 -3.69 2.25
C THR A 135 -6.46 -2.82 3.08
N HIS A 136 -5.18 -3.17 3.15
CA HIS A 136 -4.14 -2.43 3.85
C HIS A 136 -3.92 -1.05 3.21
N VAL A 137 -3.88 -0.98 1.87
CA VAL A 137 -3.85 0.29 1.13
C VAL A 137 -5.09 1.14 1.45
N PHE A 138 -6.29 0.57 1.37
CA PHE A 138 -7.53 1.33 1.61
C PHE A 138 -7.65 1.81 3.06
N HIS A 139 -7.22 1.00 4.03
CA HIS A 139 -7.19 1.36 5.45
C HIS A 139 -6.33 2.61 5.70
N HIS A 140 -5.07 2.61 5.24
CA HIS A 140 -4.17 3.73 5.46
C HIS A 140 -4.47 4.93 4.54
N ARG A 141 -5.02 4.71 3.35
CA ARG A 141 -5.55 5.80 2.50
C ARG A 141 -6.67 6.56 3.19
N ALA A 142 -7.59 5.86 3.87
CA ALA A 142 -8.64 6.50 4.66
C ALA A 142 -8.06 7.35 5.82
N GLN A 143 -6.99 6.88 6.48
CA GLN A 143 -6.29 7.69 7.48
C GLN A 143 -5.67 8.95 6.86
N LEU A 144 -5.00 8.84 5.71
CA LEU A 144 -4.43 9.98 5.00
C LEU A 144 -5.51 11.01 4.65
N PHE A 145 -6.63 10.56 4.08
CA PHE A 145 -7.77 11.41 3.77
C PHE A 145 -8.29 12.16 5.00
N ASN A 146 -8.41 11.48 6.15
CA ASN A 146 -8.86 12.11 7.39
C ASN A 146 -7.85 13.13 7.93
N TYR A 147 -6.54 12.88 7.80
CA TYR A 147 -5.52 13.85 8.21
C TYR A 147 -5.63 15.13 7.37
N LEU A 148 -5.80 14.98 6.04
CA LEU A 148 -6.00 16.10 5.13
C LEU A 148 -7.26 16.89 5.49
N LYS A 149 -8.37 16.21 5.81
CA LYS A 149 -9.60 16.87 6.29
C LYS A 149 -9.36 17.68 7.57
N GLN A 150 -8.66 17.13 8.55
CA GLN A 150 -8.37 17.81 9.81
C GLN A 150 -7.47 19.04 9.63
N LEU A 151 -6.54 18.98 8.70
CA LEU A 151 -5.69 20.11 8.29
C LEU A 151 -6.42 21.16 7.44
N GLY A 152 -7.71 20.95 7.12
CA GLY A 152 -8.52 21.90 6.36
C GLY A 152 -8.27 21.89 4.85
N TYR A 153 -7.71 20.81 4.30
CA TYR A 153 -7.57 20.65 2.86
C TYR A 153 -8.94 20.49 2.20
N ASP A 154 -9.09 21.05 1.00
CA ASP A 154 -10.22 20.76 0.12
C ASP A 154 -10.04 19.40 -0.55
N VAL A 155 -10.39 18.37 0.21
CA VAL A 155 -10.53 16.99 -0.24
C VAL A 155 -11.96 16.53 -0.02
N ASN A 156 -12.49 15.71 -0.91
CA ASN A 156 -13.84 15.16 -0.80
C ASN A 156 -13.87 13.70 -1.30
N MET A 157 -15.04 13.07 -1.24
CA MET A 157 -15.15 11.65 -1.58
C MET A 157 -14.76 11.35 -3.04
N PHE A 158 -14.91 12.30 -3.97
CA PHE A 158 -14.51 12.10 -5.36
C PHE A 158 -13.00 11.88 -5.48
N ASP A 159 -12.17 12.52 -4.63
CA ASP A 159 -10.72 12.32 -4.62
C ASP A 159 -10.30 10.87 -4.31
N LEU A 160 -11.20 10.02 -3.79
CA LEU A 160 -10.95 8.60 -3.49
C LEU A 160 -11.19 7.67 -4.69
N TYR A 161 -11.76 8.18 -5.79
CA TYR A 161 -12.16 7.40 -6.97
C TYR A 161 -11.61 7.95 -8.29
N LEU A 162 -10.82 9.04 -8.24
CA LEU A 162 -10.13 9.61 -9.41
C LEU A 162 -9.14 8.62 -10.02
#